data_AF-A0A848V8K2-F1
#
_entry.id   AF-A0A848V8K2-F1
#
_cell.length_a   1.000
_cell.length_b   1.000
_cell.length_c   1.000
_cell.angle_alpha   90.00
_cell.angle_beta   90.00
_cell.angle_gamma   90.00
#
_symmetry.space_group_name_H-M   'P 1'
#
loop_
_entity.id
_entity.type
_entity.pdbx_description
1 polymer ?
#
loop_
_entity_poly.entity_id
_entity_poly.type
_entity_poly.pdbx_seq_one_letter_code
_entity_poly.pdbx_strand_id
1 'polypeptide(L)' 'NASCHSPVASFAVLDGAQLNLEALVARADGSEVLRRSAVGSADSAAELGTALGETLLAAGAARILAESAA' A
#
# COMPACT_ATOMS: atom_id res chain seq x y z
N ASN A 1 10.52 4.60 2.50
CA ASN A 1 10.55 3.95 1.17
C ASN A 1 10.55 2.44 1.34
N ALA A 2 9.80 1.73 0.50
CA ALA A 2 9.69 0.27 0.49
C ALA A 2 10.85 -0.39 -0.27
N SER A 3 11.25 -1.59 0.13
CA SER A 3 12.20 -2.46 -0.58
C SER A 3 11.69 -3.90 -0.62
N CYS A 4 12.39 -4.80 -1.30
CA CYS A 4 12.06 -6.23 -1.40
C CYS A 4 11.92 -6.94 -0.03
N HIS A 5 12.52 -6.38 1.02
CA HIS A 5 12.50 -6.91 2.38
C HIS A 5 11.52 -6.17 3.30
N SER A 6 10.90 -5.10 2.82
CA SER A 6 9.88 -4.37 3.58
C SER A 6 8.57 -5.16 3.58
N PRO A 7 7.83 -5.24 4.69
CA PRO A 7 6.62 -6.04 4.79
C PRO A 7 5.41 -5.26 4.23
N VAL A 8 5.50 -4.96 2.94
CA VAL A 8 4.54 -4.17 2.17
C VAL A 8 4.24 -4.89 0.86
N ALA A 9 2.98 -4.84 0.44
CA ALA A 9 2.55 -5.35 -0.85
C ALA A 9 1.53 -4.41 -1.48
N SER A 10 1.50 -4.41 -2.81
CA SER A 10 0.47 -3.75 -3.60
C SER A 10 0.08 -4.63 -4.78
N PHE A 11 -1.20 -4.63 -5.12
CA PHE A 11 -1.76 -5.37 -6.25
C PHE A 11 -2.76 -4.48 -6.99
N ALA A 12 -2.72 -4.51 -8.32
CA ALA A 12 -3.58 -3.68 -9.15
C ALA A 12 -4.26 -4.50 -10.25
N VAL A 13 -5.53 -4.22 -10.49
CA VAL A 13 -6.30 -4.75 -11.61
C VAL A 13 -6.79 -3.61 -12.48
N LEU A 14 -6.45 -3.66 -13.76
CA LEU A 14 -6.96 -2.73 -14.77
C LEU A 14 -8.22 -3.32 -15.41
N ASP A 15 -9.34 -2.60 -15.31
CA ASP A 15 -10.60 -2.92 -15.95
C ASP A 15 -11.03 -1.76 -16.85
N GLY A 16 -10.76 -1.90 -18.16
CA GLY A 16 -10.91 -0.81 -19.11
C GLY A 16 -10.04 0.39 -18.76
N ALA A 17 -10.66 1.52 -18.42
CA ALA A 17 -9.99 2.75 -18.00
C ALA A 17 -9.88 2.90 -16.48
N GLN A 18 -10.38 1.94 -15.70
CA GLN A 18 -10.42 2.00 -14.26
C GLN A 18 -9.33 1.09 -13.65
N LEU A 19 -8.54 1.65 -12.74
CA LEU A 19 -7.55 0.93 -11.95
C LEU A 19 -8.09 0.67 -10.55
N ASN A 20 -8.21 -0.61 -10.19
CA ASN A 20 -8.49 -1.04 -8.83
C ASN A 20 -7.16 -1.37 -8.16
N LEU A 21 -6.73 -0.57 -7.17
CA LEU A 21 -5.47 -0.74 -6.47
C LEU A 21 -5.73 -1.16 -5.02
N GLU A 22 -5.04 -2.21 -4.59
CA GLU A 22 -4.99 -2.66 -3.20
C GLU A 22 -3.56 -2.58 -2.69
N ALA A 23 -3.39 -2.21 -1.42
CA ALA A 23 -2.10 -2.22 -0.77
C ALA A 23 -2.24 -2.62 0.70
N LEU A 24 -1.19 -3.24 1.23
CA LEU A 24 -1.10 -3.59 2.63
C LEU A 24 0.30 -3.38 3.19
N VAL A 25 0.35 -3.14 4.50
CA VAL A 25 1.55 -3.19 5.33
C VAL A 25 1.25 -4.12 6.51
N ALA A 26 2.12 -5.10 6.76
CA ALA A 26 1.93 -6.09 7.80
C ALA A 26 3.16 -6.20 8.70
N ARG A 27 3.00 -6.66 9.94
CA ARG A 27 4.14 -7.10 10.74
C ARG A 27 4.68 -8.41 10.18
N ALA A 28 5.99 -8.66 10.35
CA ALA A 28 6.64 -9.88 9.86
C ALA A 28 6.04 -11.17 10.47
N ASP A 29 5.54 -11.08 11.70
CA ASP A 29 4.85 -12.17 12.41
C ASP A 29 3.35 -12.26 12.08
N GLY A 30 2.82 -11.35 11.26
CA GLY A 30 1.41 -11.29 10.88
C GLY A 30 0.46 -10.78 11.97
N SER A 31 0.96 -10.36 13.14
CA SER A 31 0.11 -9.93 14.27
C SER A 31 -0.70 -8.66 14.01
N GLU A 32 -0.28 -7.87 13.01
CA GLU A 32 -0.97 -6.66 12.58
C GLU A 32 -0.89 -6.52 11.06
N VAL A 33 -2.02 -6.17 10.43
CA VAL A 33 -2.13 -5.94 8.98
C VAL A 33 -2.98 -4.69 8.74
N LEU A 34 -2.39 -3.70 8.07
CA LEU A 34 -3.08 -2.53 7.56
C LEU A 34 -3.33 -2.73 6.08
N ARG A 35 -4.60 -2.85 5.68
CA ARG A 35 -5.00 -2.96 4.26
C ARG A 35 -5.84 -1.77 3.84
N ARG A 36 -5.57 -1.23 2.65
CA ARG A 36 -6.36 -0.17 2.03
C ARG A 36 -6.52 -0.45 0.55
N SER A 37 -7.57 0.10 -0.05
CA SER A 37 -7.82 0.04 -1.48
C SER A 37 -8.26 1.40 -1.98
N ALA A 38 -8.01 1.64 -3.26
CA ALA A 38 -8.44 2.83 -3.98
C ALA A 38 -8.81 2.45 -5.42
N VAL A 39 -9.75 3.19 -5.98
CA VAL A 39 -10.21 3.02 -7.37
C VAL A 39 -10.12 4.36 -8.06
N GLY A 40 -9.60 4.39 -9.28
CA GLY A 40 -9.47 5.64 -10.04
C GLY A 40 -9.20 5.41 -11.52
N SER A 41 -9.01 6.50 -12.26
CA SER A 41 -8.60 6.42 -13.65
C SER A 41 -7.18 5.83 -13.76
N ALA A 42 -6.97 4.97 -14.76
CA ALA A 42 -5.64 4.47 -15.12
C ALA A 42 -4.67 5.60 -15.51
N ASP A 43 -5.18 6.72 -16.04
CA ASP A 43 -4.38 7.90 -16.37
C ASP A 43 -3.83 8.62 -15.13
N SER A 44 -4.46 8.40 -13.97
CA SER A 44 -4.06 8.97 -12.66
C SER A 44 -3.39 7.93 -11.75
N ALA A 45 -2.85 6.84 -12.31
CA ALA A 45 -2.33 5.71 -11.53
C ALA A 45 -1.27 6.10 -10.48
N ALA A 46 -0.36 7.02 -10.83
CA ALA A 46 0.69 7.49 -9.92
C ALA A 46 0.12 8.30 -8.73
N GLU A 47 -0.86 9.17 -8.99
CA GLU A 47 -1.56 9.93 -7.95
C GLU A 47 -2.37 8.99 -7.05
N LEU A 48 -3.08 8.02 -7.64
CA LEU A 48 -3.83 6.99 -6.92
C LEU A 48 -2.92 6.19 -5.97
N GLY A 49 -1.75 5.78 -6.46
CA GLY A 49 -0.75 5.06 -5.66
C GLY A 49 -0.19 5.90 -4.51
N THR A 50 0.09 7.17 -4.76
CA THR A 50 0.57 8.12 -3.74
C THR A 50 -0.47 8.31 -2.64
N ALA A 51 -1.72 8.62 -3.02
CA ALA A 51 -2.83 8.81 -2.09
C ALA A 51 -3.11 7.54 -1.26
N LEU A 52 -3.02 6.37 -1.87
CA LEU A 52 -3.18 5.10 -1.16
C LEU A 52 -2.05 4.86 -0.14
N GLY A 53 -0.81 5.18 -0.52
CA GLY A 53 0.35 5.12 0.38
C GLY A 53 0.20 6.07 1.56
N GLU A 54 -0.21 7.31 1.33
CA GLU A 54 -0.50 8.29 2.39
C GLU A 54 -1.61 7.80 3.33
N THR A 55 -2.65 7.16 2.79
CA THR A 55 -3.74 6.57 3.59
C THR A 55 -3.22 5.47 4.52
N LEU A 56 -2.28 4.64 4.05
CA LEU A 56 -1.63 3.62 4.88
C LEU A 56 -0.74 4.26 5.96
N LEU A 57 0.04 5.29 5.61
CA LEU A 57 0.88 6.01 6.57
C LEU A 57 0.04 6.68 7.67
N ALA A 58 -1.07 7.33 7.30
CA ALA A 58 -2.03 7.92 8.23
C ALA A 58 -2.70 6.85 9.13
N ALA A 59 -2.84 5.62 8.64
CA ALA A 59 -3.33 4.48 9.41
C ALA A 59 -2.27 3.85 10.33
N GLY A 60 -1.04 4.38 10.37
CA GLY A 60 0.03 3.91 11.26
C GLY A 60 1.05 2.98 10.62
N ALA A 61 1.04 2.81 9.28
CA ALA A 61 1.98 1.93 8.58
C ALA A 61 3.45 2.30 8.81
N ALA A 62 3.75 3.57 9.08
CA ALA A 62 5.11 4.03 9.37
C ALA A 62 5.74 3.27 10.56
N ARG A 63 4.95 2.94 11.60
CA ARG A 63 5.44 2.19 12.76
C ARG A 63 5.86 0.78 12.37
N ILE A 64 5.00 0.07 11.64
CA ILE A 64 5.26 -1.31 11.20
C ILE A 64 6.49 -1.37 10.29
N LEU A 65 6.64 -0.41 9.37
CA LEU A 65 7.79 -0.33 8.49
C LEU A 65 9.10 -0.07 9.26
N ALA A 66 9.07 0.77 10.29
CA ALA A 66 10.24 1.04 11.13
C ALA A 66 10.69 -0.20 11.93
N GLU A 67 9.76 -1.02 12.41
CA GLU A 67 10.06 -2.28 13.12
C GLU A 67 10.82 -3.28 12.22
N SER A 68 10.61 -3.23 10.90
CA SER A 68 11.25 -4.13 9.93
C SER A 68 12.61 -3.67 9.39
N ALA A 69 13.06 -2.48 9.76
CA ALA A 69 14.32 -1.90 9.27
C ALA A 69 15.56 -2.31 10.11
N ALA A 70 15.41 -3.32 10.98
CA ALA A 70 16.45 -3.83 11.88
C ALA A 70 17.17 -5.07 11.32
#